data_AF-A0A1F2QUQ3-F1
#
_entry.id   AF-A0A1F2QUQ3-F1
#
_cell.length_a   1.000
_cell.length_b   1.000
_cell.length_c   1.000
_cell.angle_alpha   90.00
_cell.angle_beta   90.00
_cell.angle_gamma   90.00
#
_symmetry.space_group_name_H-M   'P 1'
#
loop_
_entity.id
_entity.type
_entity.pdbx_description
1 polymer ?
#
loop_
_entity_poly.entity_id
_entity_poly.type
_entity_poly.pdbx_seq_one_letter_code
_entity_poly.pdbx_strand_id
1 'polypeptide(L)'
;MAWDALFRVPLLGALLRLFGAFPVDVRPGRGSLAYAEARALVERGELVGLFPEGRRSRSGWMEPHLREGAARLAWETGAPLIPATITGAFRAWPYFRALPEPARIRVRYHEPIDPSPYRQRPREEGVAALLAELRRRVERTLMPGVKADLKLSVLYRAPAPWPRLSESIPPLGLALLVFWKTRSFAVVWPCYAYIGYLLLDLLVIPQRRIVKWIRNGSGAAFTLLYGGWAVPRLGLPEVPGAAGLLAVLAGAAFPYLYERGRVTSSFLEGMVVAGLLELGALYLGPTGLGPHLALPLYAAAYAWERRTVFWRWAVPMLVAYSILVPLWLGGNVELLPHAIAGLMAWLVVRLLPRGAARASERPEPPSSMLGLGKGGAA
;
A
#
# COMPACT_ATOMS: atom_id res chain seq x y z
N MET A 1 -29.36 13.17 5.08
CA MET A 1 -29.77 12.67 6.42
C MET A 1 -28.54 12.50 7.31
N ALA A 2 -28.54 13.06 8.52
CA ALA A 2 -27.46 12.89 9.49
C ALA A 2 -28.00 12.76 10.93
N TRP A 3 -27.17 12.22 11.85
CA TRP A 3 -27.58 11.99 13.24
C TRP A 3 -27.91 13.31 13.95
N ASP A 4 -29.06 13.36 14.63
CA ASP A 4 -29.60 14.55 15.31
C ASP A 4 -28.61 15.22 16.27
N ALA A 5 -27.81 14.44 17.00
CA ALA A 5 -26.83 14.95 17.95
C ALA A 5 -25.77 15.85 17.29
N LEU A 6 -25.42 15.61 16.02
CA LEU A 6 -24.44 16.41 15.29
C LEU A 6 -24.94 17.84 15.02
N PHE A 7 -26.26 18.01 14.92
CA PHE A 7 -26.89 19.32 14.69
C PHE A 7 -26.95 20.20 15.94
N ARG A 8 -26.70 19.63 17.13
CA ARG A 8 -26.61 20.38 18.40
C ARG A 8 -25.26 21.07 18.57
N VAL A 9 -24.25 20.69 17.77
CA VAL A 9 -22.94 21.34 17.74
C VAL A 9 -23.05 22.57 16.82
N PRO A 10 -22.81 23.82 17.27
CA PRO A 10 -23.17 25.02 16.52
C PRO A 10 -22.55 25.08 15.10
N LEU A 11 -21.22 25.00 15.02
CA LEU A 11 -20.51 25.12 13.75
C LEU A 11 -20.73 23.90 12.84
N LEU A 12 -20.65 22.68 13.40
CA LEU A 12 -20.86 21.45 12.65
C LEU A 12 -22.31 21.33 12.17
N GLY A 13 -23.28 21.72 13.00
CA GLY A 13 -24.70 21.71 12.67
C GLY A 13 -25.04 22.75 11.60
N ALA A 14 -24.49 23.96 11.67
CA ALA A 14 -24.64 24.97 10.62
C ALA A 14 -24.07 24.47 9.28
N LEU A 15 -22.88 23.87 9.32
CA LEU A 15 -22.21 23.30 8.15
C LEU A 15 -23.01 22.14 7.54
N LEU A 16 -23.54 21.23 8.36
CA LEU A 16 -24.39 20.13 7.89
C LEU A 16 -25.67 20.63 7.21
N ARG A 17 -26.32 21.66 7.77
CA ARG A 17 -27.51 22.28 7.13
C ARG A 17 -27.16 22.98 5.83
N LEU A 18 -26.01 23.66 5.76
CA LEU A 18 -25.51 24.28 4.54
C LEU A 18 -25.31 23.25 3.41
N PHE A 19 -24.87 22.04 3.77
CA PHE A 19 -24.75 20.91 2.83
C PHE A 19 -26.07 20.15 2.58
N GLY A 20 -27.22 20.69 3.01
CA GLY A 20 -28.54 20.09 2.77
C GLY A 20 -28.86 18.88 3.64
N ALA A 21 -28.10 18.64 4.71
CA ALA A 21 -28.43 17.56 5.65
C ALA A 21 -29.51 18.00 6.64
N PHE A 22 -30.48 17.13 6.87
CA PHE A 22 -31.50 17.25 7.90
C PHE A 22 -31.34 16.17 8.99
N PRO A 23 -31.75 16.46 10.24
CA PRO A 23 -31.55 15.59 11.39
C PRO A 23 -32.42 14.33 11.34
N VAL A 24 -31.85 13.21 11.76
CA VAL A 24 -32.54 11.92 11.89
C VAL A 24 -32.30 11.37 13.29
N ASP A 25 -33.39 11.08 14.01
CA ASP A 25 -33.34 10.30 15.24
C ASP A 25 -33.21 8.81 14.88
N VAL A 26 -32.05 8.23 15.21
CA VAL A 26 -31.70 6.85 14.85
C VAL A 26 -32.32 5.84 15.83
N ARG A 27 -32.98 6.31 16.91
CA ARG A 27 -33.66 5.47 17.90
C ARG A 27 -34.83 4.71 17.26
N PRO A 28 -35.09 3.45 17.68
CA PRO A 28 -36.22 2.68 17.18
C PRO A 28 -37.55 3.44 17.30
N GLY A 29 -38.37 3.42 16.24
CA GLY A 29 -39.69 4.06 16.22
C GLY A 29 -39.71 5.58 16.03
N ARG A 30 -38.56 6.27 16.03
CA ARG A 30 -38.49 7.75 15.91
C ARG A 30 -38.09 8.29 14.53
N GLY A 31 -38.02 7.42 13.53
CA GLY A 31 -37.64 7.79 12.16
C GLY A 31 -38.77 8.35 11.28
N SER A 32 -40.01 8.43 11.78
CA SER A 32 -41.18 8.83 10.99
C SER A 32 -41.10 10.27 10.48
N LEU A 33 -40.62 11.21 11.31
CA LEU A 33 -40.45 12.61 10.92
C LEU A 33 -39.42 12.76 9.80
N ALA A 34 -38.26 12.11 9.94
CA ALA A 34 -37.22 12.12 8.90
C ALA A 34 -37.69 11.47 7.59
N TYR A 35 -38.54 10.45 7.67
CA TYR A 35 -39.15 9.83 6.48
C TYR A 35 -40.14 10.78 5.80
N ALA A 36 -40.99 11.48 6.56
CA ALA A 36 -41.92 12.46 6.02
C ALA A 36 -41.18 13.63 5.33
N GLU A 37 -40.11 14.12 5.94
CA GLU A 37 -39.25 15.16 5.36
C GLU A 37 -38.56 14.68 4.07
N ALA A 38 -38.03 13.45 4.07
CA ALA A 38 -37.46 12.84 2.87
C ALA A 38 -38.47 12.72 1.73
N ARG A 39 -39.71 12.33 2.05
CA ARG A 39 -40.80 12.26 1.07
C ARG A 39 -41.14 13.62 0.51
N ALA A 40 -41.29 14.63 1.36
CA ALA A 40 -41.58 15.99 0.90
C ALA A 40 -40.46 16.55 0.01
N LEU A 41 -39.20 16.21 0.29
CA LEU A 41 -38.06 16.59 -0.57
C LEU A 41 -38.14 15.91 -1.94
N VAL A 42 -38.35 14.58 -1.97
CA VAL A 42 -38.46 13.84 -3.23
C VAL A 42 -39.64 14.31 -4.07
N GLU A 43 -40.80 14.60 -3.46
CA GLU A 43 -41.97 15.14 -4.16
C GLU A 43 -41.72 16.54 -4.74
N ARG A 44 -40.78 17.30 -4.18
CA ARG A 44 -40.31 18.59 -4.75
C ARG A 44 -39.25 18.43 -5.85
N GLY A 45 -38.87 17.20 -6.20
CA GLY A 45 -37.82 16.93 -7.19
C GLY A 45 -36.40 17.02 -6.64
N GLU A 46 -36.23 17.05 -5.31
CA GLU A 46 -34.90 17.12 -4.68
C GLU A 46 -34.26 15.73 -4.54
N LEU A 47 -32.93 15.71 -4.45
CA LEU A 47 -32.16 14.48 -4.26
C LEU A 47 -32.03 14.13 -2.76
N VAL A 48 -32.42 12.92 -2.38
CA VAL A 48 -32.30 12.44 -1.00
C VAL A 48 -31.37 11.24 -0.89
N GLY A 49 -30.29 11.40 -0.13
CA GLY A 49 -29.36 10.33 0.21
C GLY A 49 -29.82 9.50 1.41
N LEU A 50 -29.94 8.19 1.23
CA LEU A 50 -30.37 7.21 2.25
C LEU A 50 -29.35 6.08 2.41
N PHE A 51 -29.13 5.66 3.66
CA PHE A 51 -28.35 4.46 3.96
C PHE A 51 -29.29 3.36 4.46
N PRO A 52 -29.62 2.35 3.64
CA PRO A 52 -30.58 1.32 4.02
C PRO A 52 -30.11 0.48 5.22
N GLU A 53 -28.82 0.43 5.51
CA GLU A 53 -28.27 -0.22 6.72
C GLU A 53 -28.63 0.54 8.02
N GLY A 54 -28.93 1.84 7.94
CA GLY A 54 -29.30 2.69 9.07
C GLY A 54 -28.18 2.97 10.09
N ARG A 55 -26.99 2.39 9.90
CA ARG A 55 -25.79 2.57 10.72
C ARG A 55 -24.54 2.36 9.87
N ARG A 56 -23.38 2.75 10.39
CA ARG A 56 -22.09 2.35 9.79
C ARG A 56 -21.90 0.83 9.95
N SER A 57 -21.45 0.17 8.88
CA SER A 57 -21.14 -1.27 8.90
C SER A 57 -20.13 -1.63 9.98
N ARG A 58 -20.37 -2.74 10.68
CA ARG A 58 -19.47 -3.27 11.72
C ARG A 58 -18.37 -4.17 11.18
N SER A 59 -18.61 -4.80 10.05
CA SER A 59 -17.74 -5.82 9.46
C SER A 59 -17.07 -5.37 8.17
N GLY A 60 -17.49 -4.23 7.59
CA GLY A 60 -17.08 -3.76 6.28
C GLY A 60 -17.86 -4.41 5.12
N TRP A 61 -18.70 -5.40 5.41
CA TRP A 61 -19.67 -5.96 4.49
C TRP A 61 -21.01 -5.21 4.61
N MET A 62 -21.87 -5.37 3.60
CA MET A 62 -23.24 -4.93 3.71
C MET A 62 -23.93 -5.67 4.85
N GLU A 63 -24.70 -4.94 5.67
CA GLU A 63 -25.48 -5.56 6.74
C GLU A 63 -26.54 -6.53 6.17
N PRO A 64 -26.78 -7.70 6.80
CA PRO A 64 -27.71 -8.70 6.24
C PRO A 64 -29.15 -8.21 6.11
N HIS A 65 -29.55 -7.27 6.97
CA HIS A 65 -30.88 -6.71 7.03
C HIS A 65 -30.83 -5.23 6.65
N LEU A 66 -31.50 -4.90 5.55
CA LEU A 66 -31.67 -3.54 5.07
C LEU A 66 -33.04 -3.02 5.52
N ARG A 67 -33.11 -1.76 5.92
CA ARG A 67 -34.37 -1.05 6.20
C ARG A 67 -35.06 -0.72 4.87
N GLU A 68 -36.37 -0.87 4.85
CA GLU A 68 -37.20 -0.67 3.65
C GLU A 68 -37.38 0.80 3.24
N GLY A 69 -37.02 1.76 4.08
CA GLY A 69 -37.35 3.18 3.88
C GLY A 69 -37.00 3.74 2.51
N ALA A 70 -35.86 3.33 1.93
CA ALA A 70 -35.49 3.77 0.58
C ALA A 70 -36.37 3.16 -0.52
N ALA A 71 -36.65 1.86 -0.44
CA ALA A 71 -37.52 1.17 -1.40
C ALA A 71 -38.97 1.64 -1.27
N ARG A 72 -39.45 1.83 -0.04
CA ARG A 72 -40.78 2.37 0.27
C ARG A 72 -40.96 3.78 -0.31
N LEU A 73 -39.96 4.65 -0.15
CA LEU A 73 -39.99 6.00 -0.67
C LEU A 73 -40.12 6.03 -2.20
N ALA A 74 -39.31 5.23 -2.89
CA ALA A 74 -39.34 5.11 -4.35
C ALA A 74 -40.67 4.50 -4.85
N TRP A 75 -41.21 3.51 -4.15
CA TRP A 75 -42.51 2.90 -4.49
C TRP A 75 -43.68 3.88 -4.29
N GLU A 76 -43.68 4.66 -3.20
CA GLU A 76 -44.75 5.64 -2.91
C GLU A 76 -44.71 6.84 -3.87
N THR A 77 -43.52 7.37 -4.16
CA THR A 77 -43.34 8.61 -4.95
C THR A 77 -43.20 8.37 -6.45
N GLY A 78 -42.77 7.17 -6.86
CA GLY A 78 -42.39 6.89 -8.25
C GLY A 78 -41.00 7.42 -8.63
N ALA A 79 -40.25 7.98 -7.69
CA ALA A 79 -38.92 8.51 -7.96
C ALA A 79 -37.90 7.38 -8.26
N PRO A 80 -37.00 7.56 -9.23
CA PRO A 80 -35.98 6.58 -9.56
C PRO A 80 -35.00 6.39 -8.38
N LEU A 81 -34.69 5.13 -8.07
CA LEU A 81 -33.74 4.79 -7.02
C LEU A 81 -32.34 4.64 -7.63
N ILE A 82 -31.35 5.42 -7.17
CA ILE A 82 -29.97 5.34 -7.68
C ILE A 82 -29.10 4.58 -6.67
N PRO A 83 -28.72 3.32 -6.93
CA PRO A 83 -27.83 2.58 -6.04
C PRO A 83 -26.43 3.21 -6.04
N ALA A 84 -25.77 3.20 -4.89
CA ALA A 84 -24.38 3.61 -4.76
C ALA A 84 -23.60 2.59 -3.92
N THR A 85 -22.43 2.18 -4.40
CA THR A 85 -21.50 1.34 -3.63
C THR A 85 -20.32 2.19 -3.17
N ILE A 86 -20.02 2.15 -1.88
CA ILE A 86 -18.86 2.81 -1.28
C ILE A 86 -17.85 1.74 -0.85
N THR A 87 -16.64 1.79 -1.38
CA THR A 87 -15.53 0.87 -1.04
C THR A 87 -14.36 1.65 -0.44
N GLY A 88 -13.58 1.01 0.42
CA GLY A 88 -12.43 1.63 1.10
C GLY A 88 -12.77 2.52 2.30
N ALA A 89 -14.03 2.91 2.48
CA ALA A 89 -14.46 3.75 3.61
C ALA A 89 -14.33 3.05 4.97
N PHE A 90 -14.65 1.75 5.07
CA PHE A 90 -14.46 0.98 6.31
C PHE A 90 -12.98 0.88 6.69
N ARG A 91 -12.07 0.79 5.70
CA ARG A 91 -10.62 0.81 5.94
C ARG A 91 -10.15 2.20 6.37
N ALA A 92 -10.69 3.24 5.75
CA ALA A 92 -10.36 4.63 6.10
C ALA A 92 -10.76 4.93 7.54
N TRP A 93 -12.02 4.66 7.91
CA TRP A 93 -12.55 5.03 9.22
C TRP A 93 -13.60 4.04 9.71
N PRO A 94 -13.17 2.90 10.29
CA PRO A 94 -14.09 1.91 10.83
C PRO A 94 -14.80 2.46 12.07
N TYR A 95 -15.96 1.90 12.40
CA TYR A 95 -16.83 2.45 13.45
C TYR A 95 -16.18 2.53 14.84
N PHE A 96 -15.24 1.63 15.14
CA PHE A 96 -14.55 1.50 16.42
C PHE A 96 -13.31 2.40 16.56
N ARG A 97 -12.91 3.11 15.50
CA ARG A 97 -11.71 3.96 15.53
C ARG A 97 -12.11 5.44 15.70
N ALA A 98 -11.41 6.13 16.59
CA ALA A 98 -11.65 7.55 16.86
C ALA A 98 -11.29 8.46 15.66
N LEU A 99 -10.17 8.18 14.98
CA LEU A 99 -9.65 9.00 13.87
C LEU A 99 -9.56 8.22 12.55
N PRO A 100 -9.76 8.87 11.39
CA PRO A 100 -9.59 8.25 10.08
C PRO A 100 -8.11 8.04 9.72
N GLU A 101 -7.83 7.05 8.86
CA GLU A 101 -6.53 6.81 8.22
C GLU A 101 -6.61 7.07 6.70
N PRO A 102 -5.51 7.52 6.06
CA PRO A 102 -5.46 7.70 4.61
C PRO A 102 -5.72 6.39 3.86
N ALA A 103 -6.82 6.36 3.13
CA ALA A 103 -7.22 5.23 2.29
C ALA A 103 -7.91 5.73 1.02
N ARG A 104 -7.71 5.02 -0.09
CA ARG A 104 -8.49 5.27 -1.30
C ARG A 104 -9.95 4.87 -1.05
N ILE A 105 -10.85 5.84 -1.15
CA ILE A 105 -12.31 5.64 -1.11
C ILE A 105 -12.80 5.72 -2.56
N ARG A 106 -13.64 4.77 -2.97
CA ARG A 106 -14.28 4.78 -4.28
C ARG A 106 -15.78 4.68 -4.10
N VAL A 107 -16.48 5.65 -4.66
CA VAL A 107 -17.94 5.67 -4.78
C VAL A 107 -18.28 5.31 -6.22
N ARG A 108 -19.13 4.30 -6.40
CA ARG A 108 -19.68 3.94 -7.71
C ARG A 108 -21.19 4.12 -7.66
N TYR A 109 -21.69 5.02 -8.48
CA TYR A 109 -23.12 5.13 -8.77
C TYR A 109 -23.49 4.11 -9.85
N HIS A 110 -24.62 3.45 -9.66
CA HIS A 110 -25.14 2.45 -10.60
C HIS A 110 -26.26 3.05 -11.44
N GLU A 111 -26.69 2.30 -12.45
CA GLU A 111 -27.87 2.65 -13.22
C GLU A 111 -29.08 2.82 -12.30
N PRO A 112 -29.90 3.86 -12.51
CA PRO A 112 -31.15 4.04 -11.79
C PRO A 112 -32.07 2.81 -11.92
N ILE A 113 -32.83 2.54 -10.87
CA ILE A 113 -33.91 1.56 -10.87
C ILE A 113 -35.22 2.34 -10.98
N ASP A 114 -35.96 2.10 -12.06
CA ASP A 114 -37.32 2.59 -12.22
C ASP A 114 -38.26 1.80 -11.28
N PRO A 115 -38.99 2.48 -10.35
CA PRO A 115 -39.92 1.80 -9.47
C PRO A 115 -41.22 1.36 -10.18
N SER A 116 -41.53 1.85 -11.38
CA SER A 116 -42.83 1.64 -12.05
C SER A 116 -43.27 0.16 -12.15
N PRO A 117 -42.41 -0.80 -12.53
CA PRO A 117 -42.78 -2.22 -12.57
C PRO A 117 -43.09 -2.82 -11.20
N TYR A 118 -42.47 -2.29 -10.15
CA TYR A 118 -42.66 -2.76 -8.77
C TYR A 118 -43.92 -2.15 -8.13
N ARG A 119 -44.38 -1.01 -8.63
CA ARG A 119 -45.63 -0.35 -8.21
C ARG A 119 -46.90 -1.06 -8.66
N GLN A 120 -46.80 -1.91 -9.68
CA GLN A 120 -47.91 -2.74 -10.16
C GLN A 120 -48.22 -3.93 -9.24
N ARG A 121 -47.34 -4.22 -8.28
CA ARG A 121 -47.50 -5.31 -7.31
C ARG A 121 -48.12 -4.81 -6.01
N PRO A 122 -48.70 -5.69 -5.17
CA PRO A 122 -49.06 -5.36 -3.80
C PRO A 122 -47.89 -4.68 -3.08
N ARG A 123 -48.21 -3.68 -2.25
CA ARG A 123 -47.21 -2.78 -1.64
C ARG A 123 -46.05 -3.52 -0.99
N GLU A 124 -46.34 -4.51 -0.16
CA GLU A 124 -45.32 -5.27 0.57
C GLU A 124 -44.38 -6.02 -0.38
N GLU A 125 -44.94 -6.71 -1.38
CA GLU A 125 -44.18 -7.44 -2.39
C GLU A 125 -43.36 -6.51 -3.30
N GLY A 126 -43.94 -5.38 -3.72
CA GLY A 126 -43.28 -4.39 -4.55
C GLY A 126 -42.08 -3.75 -3.85
N VAL A 127 -42.26 -3.35 -2.59
CA VAL A 127 -41.18 -2.77 -1.76
C VAL A 127 -40.09 -3.80 -1.49
N ALA A 128 -40.44 -5.03 -1.12
CA ALA A 128 -39.47 -6.09 -0.88
C ALA A 128 -38.67 -6.43 -2.15
N ALA A 129 -39.33 -6.51 -3.31
CA ALA A 129 -38.67 -6.77 -4.58
C ALA A 129 -37.73 -5.64 -5.02
N LEU A 130 -38.12 -4.39 -4.79
CA LEU A 130 -37.27 -3.23 -5.08
C LEU A 130 -36.04 -3.17 -4.14
N LEU A 131 -36.23 -3.48 -2.86
CA LEU A 131 -35.13 -3.57 -1.89
C LEU A 131 -34.16 -4.71 -2.25
N ALA A 132 -34.68 -5.85 -2.70
CA ALA A 132 -33.87 -6.97 -3.17
C ALA A 132 -33.06 -6.59 -4.43
N GLU A 133 -33.64 -5.85 -5.37
CA GLU A 133 -32.92 -5.36 -6.55
C GLU A 133 -31.81 -4.37 -6.19
N LEU A 134 -32.11 -3.42 -5.30
CA LEU A 134 -31.10 -2.49 -4.75
C LEU A 134 -29.92 -3.28 -4.15
N ARG A 135 -30.22 -4.26 -3.29
CA ARG A 135 -29.22 -5.11 -2.65
C ARG A 135 -28.36 -5.84 -3.68
N ARG A 136 -28.98 -6.48 -4.67
CA ARG A 136 -28.26 -7.22 -5.73
C ARG A 136 -27.26 -6.34 -6.48
N ARG A 137 -27.66 -5.13 -6.90
CA ARG A 137 -26.78 -4.20 -7.65
C ARG A 137 -25.60 -3.75 -6.80
N VAL A 138 -25.84 -3.40 -5.54
CA VAL A 138 -24.80 -2.92 -4.64
C VAL A 138 -23.84 -4.06 -4.25
N GLU A 139 -24.33 -5.24 -3.88
CA GLU A 139 -23.51 -6.40 -3.51
C GLU A 139 -22.59 -6.83 -4.66
N ARG A 140 -23.10 -6.89 -5.90
CA ARG A 140 -22.32 -7.28 -7.08
C ARG A 140 -21.04 -6.46 -7.25
N THR A 141 -21.07 -5.17 -6.90
CA THR A 141 -19.88 -4.30 -6.98
C THR A 141 -19.12 -4.16 -5.66
N LEU A 142 -19.80 -4.32 -4.52
CA LEU A 142 -19.16 -4.23 -3.20
C LEU A 142 -18.18 -5.38 -2.99
N MET A 143 -18.55 -6.59 -3.39
CA MET A 143 -17.80 -7.82 -3.14
C MET A 143 -16.33 -7.79 -3.61
N PRO A 144 -16.00 -7.35 -4.86
CA PRO A 144 -14.61 -7.20 -5.28
C PRO A 144 -13.80 -6.22 -4.42
N GLY A 145 -14.41 -5.10 -4.02
CA GLY A 145 -13.76 -4.07 -3.20
C GLY A 145 -13.44 -4.58 -1.79
N VAL A 146 -14.42 -5.24 -1.15
CA VAL A 146 -14.23 -5.81 0.20
C VAL A 146 -13.19 -6.93 0.18
N LYS A 147 -13.19 -7.81 -0.83
CA LYS A 147 -12.15 -8.85 -0.99
C LYS A 147 -10.76 -8.25 -1.19
N ALA A 148 -10.64 -7.16 -1.96
CA ALA A 148 -9.37 -6.47 -2.15
C ALA A 148 -8.85 -5.86 -0.84
N ASP A 149 -9.74 -5.23 -0.06
CA ASP A 149 -9.41 -4.66 1.24
C ASP A 149 -8.99 -5.73 2.26
N LEU A 150 -9.68 -6.87 2.28
CA LEU A 150 -9.32 -8.01 3.12
C LEU A 150 -7.93 -8.56 2.77
N LYS A 151 -7.65 -8.81 1.49
CA LYS A 151 -6.31 -9.27 1.04
C LYS A 151 -5.21 -8.32 1.51
N LEU A 152 -5.46 -7.01 1.41
CA LEU A 152 -4.51 -6.00 1.86
C LEU A 152 -4.32 -6.03 3.38
N SER A 153 -5.40 -6.16 4.16
CA SER A 153 -5.33 -6.23 5.62
C SER A 153 -4.63 -7.49 6.12
N VAL A 154 -4.85 -8.64 5.48
CA VAL A 154 -4.17 -9.90 5.79
C VAL A 154 -2.68 -9.75 5.48
N LEU A 155 -2.34 -9.17 4.33
CA LEU A 155 -0.95 -8.89 3.98
C LEU A 155 -0.27 -8.02 5.04
N TYR A 156 -0.94 -7.00 5.58
CA TYR A 156 -0.35 -6.12 6.61
C TYR A 156 -0.48 -6.63 8.05
N ARG A 157 -1.22 -7.71 8.30
CA ARG A 157 -1.29 -8.37 9.61
C ARG A 157 -0.48 -9.65 9.69
N ALA A 158 -0.02 -10.17 8.55
CA ALA A 158 0.86 -11.32 8.50
C ALA A 158 2.13 -11.06 9.33
N PRO A 159 2.63 -12.09 10.05
CA PRO A 159 3.84 -11.99 10.85
C PRO A 159 5.04 -11.56 9.99
N ALA A 160 6.10 -11.12 10.67
CA ALA A 160 7.34 -10.77 10.01
C ALA A 160 7.86 -11.97 9.21
N PRO A 161 8.28 -11.77 7.94
CA PRO A 161 8.92 -12.83 7.21
C PRO A 161 10.27 -13.15 7.87
N TRP A 162 10.72 -14.39 7.73
CA TRP A 162 12.10 -14.74 8.07
C TRP A 162 13.08 -13.78 7.37
N PRO A 163 14.18 -13.39 8.05
CA PRO A 163 15.20 -12.52 7.47
C PRO A 163 15.64 -13.02 6.10
N ARG A 164 15.54 -12.15 5.09
CA ARG A 164 15.90 -12.52 3.73
C ARG A 164 17.41 -12.57 3.59
N LEU A 165 17.89 -13.36 2.64
CA LEU A 165 19.30 -13.35 2.27
C LEU A 165 19.79 -11.94 1.90
N SER A 166 18.99 -11.16 1.18
CA SER A 166 19.29 -9.77 0.84
C SER A 166 19.34 -8.82 2.05
N GLU A 167 18.72 -9.18 3.18
CA GLU A 167 18.76 -8.40 4.42
C GLU A 167 19.96 -8.83 5.29
N SER A 168 20.27 -10.12 5.35
CA SER A 168 21.25 -10.68 6.29
C SER A 168 22.66 -10.84 5.70
N ILE A 169 22.80 -11.14 4.40
CA ILE A 169 24.11 -11.33 3.76
C ILE A 169 24.95 -10.05 3.79
N PRO A 170 24.43 -8.84 3.49
CA PRO A 170 25.25 -7.63 3.49
C PRO A 170 25.91 -7.31 4.84
N PRO A 171 25.20 -7.28 5.98
CA PRO A 171 25.82 -7.06 7.28
C PRO A 171 26.79 -8.19 7.64
N LEU A 172 26.49 -9.45 7.32
CA LEU A 172 27.39 -10.57 7.61
C LEU A 172 28.67 -10.56 6.77
N GLY A 173 28.56 -10.28 5.48
CA GLY A 173 29.71 -10.18 4.57
C GLY A 173 30.60 -8.99 4.93
N LEU A 174 30.00 -7.83 5.20
CA LEU A 174 30.76 -6.64 5.60
C LEU A 174 31.34 -6.80 7.02
N ALA A 175 30.63 -7.47 7.92
CA ALA A 175 31.16 -7.88 9.22
C ALA A 175 32.43 -8.70 9.08
N LEU A 176 32.41 -9.72 8.20
CA LEU A 176 33.54 -10.58 7.95
C LEU A 176 34.72 -9.81 7.37
N LEU A 177 34.50 -8.93 6.38
CA LEU A 177 35.55 -8.11 5.76
C LEU A 177 36.19 -7.14 6.76
N VAL A 178 35.36 -6.41 7.51
CA VAL A 178 35.83 -5.47 8.54
C VAL A 178 36.59 -6.22 9.62
N PHE A 179 36.07 -7.36 10.09
CA PHE A 179 36.75 -8.19 11.08
C PHE A 179 38.09 -8.72 10.56
N TRP A 180 38.15 -9.24 9.33
CA TRP A 180 39.37 -9.77 8.75
C TRP A 180 40.51 -8.73 8.78
N LYS A 181 40.18 -7.48 8.41
CA LYS A 181 41.15 -6.38 8.34
C LYS A 181 41.47 -5.77 9.71
N THR A 182 40.47 -5.52 10.54
CA THR A 182 40.65 -4.80 11.82
C THR A 182 40.92 -5.72 13.02
N ARG A 183 40.65 -7.02 12.88
CA ARG A 183 40.71 -8.03 13.93
C ARG A 183 39.95 -7.66 15.21
N SER A 184 38.95 -6.77 15.11
CA SER A 184 38.24 -6.22 16.26
C SER A 184 36.73 -6.42 16.13
N PHE A 185 36.16 -7.17 17.07
CA PHE A 185 34.70 -7.34 17.19
C PHE A 185 33.98 -6.03 17.52
N ALA A 186 34.65 -5.13 18.24
CA ALA A 186 34.09 -3.83 18.60
C ALA A 186 33.84 -2.95 17.36
N VAL A 187 34.52 -3.18 16.23
CA VAL A 187 34.30 -2.41 15.00
C VAL A 187 33.09 -2.95 14.22
N VAL A 188 32.72 -4.21 14.43
CA VAL A 188 31.66 -4.88 13.67
C VAL A 188 30.28 -4.77 14.34
N TRP A 189 30.22 -4.08 15.48
CA TRP A 189 28.99 -3.90 16.27
C TRP A 189 27.76 -3.44 15.46
N PRO A 190 27.84 -2.57 14.43
CA PRO A 190 26.67 -2.15 13.68
C PRO A 190 26.03 -3.31 12.91
N CYS A 191 26.82 -4.29 12.47
CA CYS A 191 26.30 -5.50 11.82
C CYS A 191 25.51 -6.36 12.81
N TYR A 192 26.04 -6.59 14.02
CA TYR A 192 25.33 -7.38 15.03
C TYR A 192 24.08 -6.66 15.52
N ALA A 193 24.13 -5.34 15.67
CA ALA A 193 22.97 -4.51 16.01
C ALA A 193 21.87 -4.61 14.93
N TYR A 194 22.26 -4.60 13.65
CA TYR A 194 21.31 -4.74 12.57
C TYR A 194 20.70 -6.14 12.50
N ILE A 195 21.50 -7.21 12.65
CA ILE A 195 20.97 -8.58 12.77
C ILE A 195 20.06 -8.72 14.00
N GLY A 196 20.44 -8.13 15.13
CA GLY A 196 19.62 -8.04 16.33
C GLY A 196 18.29 -7.33 16.08
N TYR A 197 18.28 -6.24 15.33
CA TYR A 197 17.07 -5.61 14.83
C TYR A 197 16.23 -6.57 13.98
N LEU A 198 16.84 -7.31 13.04
CA LEU A 198 16.08 -8.24 12.20
C LEU A 198 15.41 -9.36 13.00
N LEU A 199 16.07 -9.84 14.06
CA LEU A 199 15.55 -10.83 15.00
C LEU A 199 14.48 -10.24 15.92
N LEU A 200 14.66 -9.02 16.42
CA LEU A 200 13.65 -8.32 17.21
C LEU A 200 12.39 -8.05 16.38
N ASP A 201 12.55 -7.67 15.13
CA ASP A 201 11.46 -7.46 14.17
C ASP A 201 10.72 -8.76 13.85
N LEU A 202 11.43 -9.90 13.84
CA LEU A 202 10.83 -11.22 13.70
C LEU A 202 9.97 -11.62 14.90
N LEU A 203 10.42 -11.28 16.12
CA LEU A 203 9.84 -11.80 17.36
C LEU A 203 8.83 -10.86 18.03
N VAL A 204 9.02 -9.54 17.92
CA VAL A 204 8.35 -8.56 18.79
C VAL A 204 7.60 -7.48 18.00
N ILE A 205 8.08 -7.07 16.83
CA ILE A 205 7.56 -5.88 16.16
C ILE A 205 6.32 -6.21 15.31
N PRO A 206 5.14 -5.61 15.62
CA PRO A 206 3.96 -5.81 14.81
C PRO A 206 4.13 -5.18 13.43
N GLN A 207 3.94 -5.99 12.39
CA GLN A 207 4.25 -5.67 10.99
C GLN A 207 3.26 -4.72 10.30
N ARG A 208 3.09 -3.52 10.84
CA ARG A 208 2.25 -2.46 10.25
C ARG A 208 2.86 -1.95 8.94
N ARG A 209 2.07 -1.18 8.17
CA ARG A 209 2.50 -0.63 6.87
C ARG A 209 3.86 0.06 6.95
N ILE A 210 4.04 0.98 7.90
CA ILE A 210 5.30 1.72 8.06
C ILE A 210 6.46 0.79 8.45
N VAL A 211 6.22 -0.16 9.36
CA VAL A 211 7.23 -1.15 9.77
C VAL A 211 7.72 -1.98 8.57
N LYS A 212 6.81 -2.43 7.70
CA LYS A 212 7.20 -3.15 6.47
C LYS A 212 8.01 -2.28 5.51
N TRP A 213 7.68 -0.99 5.41
CA TRP A 213 8.48 -0.05 4.62
C TRP A 213 9.88 0.12 5.18
N ILE A 214 10.01 0.30 6.50
CA ILE A 214 11.29 0.39 7.20
C ILE A 214 12.08 -0.90 6.99
N ARG A 215 11.49 -2.07 7.26
CA ARG A 215 12.12 -3.38 7.10
C ARG A 215 12.59 -3.66 5.67
N ASN A 216 11.79 -3.33 4.66
CA ASN A 216 12.18 -3.52 3.26
C ASN A 216 13.29 -2.55 2.82
N GLY A 217 13.35 -1.35 3.42
CA GLY A 217 14.37 -0.34 3.13
C GLY A 217 15.64 -0.49 3.97
N SER A 218 15.57 -1.22 5.09
CA SER A 218 16.62 -1.25 6.10
C SER A 218 17.91 -1.87 5.58
N GLY A 219 17.84 -2.86 4.68
CA GLY A 219 19.03 -3.48 4.08
C GLY A 219 19.81 -2.49 3.22
N ALA A 220 19.11 -1.77 2.34
CA ALA A 220 19.73 -0.75 1.50
C ALA A 220 20.26 0.43 2.33
N ALA A 221 19.47 0.90 3.30
CA ALA A 221 19.90 1.95 4.21
C ALA A 221 21.14 1.53 5.02
N PHE A 222 21.15 0.30 5.54
CA PHE A 222 22.28 -0.26 6.24
C PHE A 222 23.53 -0.31 5.36
N THR A 223 23.44 -0.89 4.16
CA THR A 223 24.59 -0.98 3.24
C THR A 223 25.16 0.40 2.88
N LEU A 224 24.30 1.39 2.63
CA LEU A 224 24.73 2.75 2.29
C LEU A 224 25.36 3.49 3.48
N LEU A 225 24.69 3.48 4.64
CA LEU A 225 25.15 4.21 5.83
C LEU A 225 26.38 3.55 6.46
N TYR A 226 26.34 2.22 6.61
CA TYR A 226 27.45 1.47 7.19
C TYR A 226 28.62 1.36 6.22
N GLY A 227 28.37 1.29 4.90
CA GLY A 227 29.42 1.38 3.88
C GLY A 227 30.28 2.63 4.06
N GLY A 228 29.66 3.80 4.21
CA GLY A 228 30.38 5.06 4.45
C GLY A 228 31.22 5.05 5.74
N TRP A 229 30.77 4.34 6.79
CA TRP A 229 31.52 4.21 8.04
C TRP A 229 32.62 3.13 8.00
N ALA A 230 32.40 2.06 7.23
CA ALA A 230 33.29 0.91 7.11
C ALA A 230 34.43 1.16 6.13
N VAL A 231 34.18 1.86 5.01
CA VAL A 231 35.17 2.15 3.94
C VAL A 231 36.49 2.75 4.48
N PRO A 232 36.47 3.81 5.32
CA PRO A 232 37.70 4.36 5.88
C PRO A 232 38.48 3.37 6.76
N ARG A 233 37.76 2.53 7.52
CA ARG A 233 38.36 1.51 8.40
C ARG A 233 38.91 0.32 7.63
N LEU A 234 38.35 0.08 6.44
CA LEU A 234 38.86 -0.88 5.48
C LEU A 234 40.04 -0.32 4.68
N GLY A 235 40.53 0.90 4.96
CA GLY A 235 41.62 1.54 4.22
C GLY A 235 41.34 1.64 2.72
N LEU A 236 40.06 1.69 2.36
CA LEU A 236 39.59 1.85 0.99
C LEU A 236 39.49 3.35 0.67
N PRO A 237 39.66 3.74 -0.59
CA PRO A 237 39.59 5.14 -0.99
C PRO A 237 38.21 5.74 -0.67
N GLU A 238 38.20 7.01 -0.25
CA GLU A 238 36.95 7.74 -0.06
C GLU A 238 36.23 7.95 -1.38
N VAL A 239 34.89 8.04 -1.31
CA VAL A 239 34.04 8.27 -2.49
C VAL A 239 33.82 9.77 -2.68
N PRO A 240 34.43 10.40 -3.69
CA PRO A 240 34.29 11.84 -3.91
C PRO A 240 32.84 12.21 -4.24
N GLY A 241 32.26 13.21 -3.58
CA GLY A 241 30.89 13.65 -3.91
C GLY A 241 29.80 12.64 -3.55
N ALA A 242 30.02 11.78 -2.55
CA ALA A 242 29.07 10.76 -2.09
C ALA A 242 27.64 11.28 -1.85
N ALA A 243 27.48 12.51 -1.36
CA ALA A 243 26.17 13.13 -1.17
C ALA A 243 25.41 13.33 -2.49
N GLY A 244 26.11 13.72 -3.57
CA GLY A 244 25.53 13.85 -4.91
C GLY A 244 25.12 12.50 -5.49
N LEU A 245 25.96 11.48 -5.30
CA LEU A 245 25.64 10.10 -5.70
C LEU A 245 24.37 9.60 -5.00
N LEU A 246 24.26 9.80 -3.68
CA LEU A 246 23.07 9.43 -2.91
C LEU A 246 21.82 10.16 -3.40
N ALA A 247 21.92 11.45 -3.72
CA ALA A 247 20.80 12.22 -4.27
C ALA A 247 20.33 11.67 -5.63
N VAL A 248 21.27 11.33 -6.51
CA VAL A 248 20.97 10.71 -7.82
C VAL A 248 20.31 9.35 -7.65
N LEU A 249 20.82 8.50 -6.76
CA LEU A 249 20.25 7.18 -6.49
C LEU A 249 18.86 7.27 -5.83
N ALA A 250 18.64 8.24 -4.94
CA ALA A 250 17.32 8.52 -4.37
C ALA A 250 16.34 8.99 -5.44
N GLY A 251 16.77 9.85 -6.36
CA GLY A 251 16.00 10.26 -7.54
C GLY A 251 15.69 9.08 -8.47
N ALA A 252 16.64 8.17 -8.67
CA ALA A 252 16.42 6.95 -9.44
C ALA A 252 15.42 6.01 -8.75
N ALA A 253 15.40 5.95 -7.42
CA ALA A 253 14.43 5.18 -6.66
C ALA A 253 13.00 5.76 -6.71
N PHE A 254 12.88 7.08 -6.92
CA PHE A 254 11.62 7.82 -6.81
C PHE A 254 10.49 7.32 -7.73
N PRO A 255 10.71 7.07 -9.05
CA PRO A 255 9.69 6.51 -9.95
C PRO A 255 9.06 5.22 -9.41
N TYR A 256 9.86 4.39 -8.74
CA TYR A 256 9.41 3.10 -8.23
C TYR A 256 8.52 3.24 -7.00
N LEU A 257 8.66 4.30 -6.21
CA LEU A 257 7.78 4.57 -5.07
C LEU A 257 6.32 4.73 -5.50
N TYR A 258 6.10 5.16 -6.76
CA TYR A 258 4.77 5.45 -7.31
C TYR A 258 4.12 4.24 -8.00
N GLU A 259 4.90 3.40 -8.67
CA GLU A 259 4.35 2.38 -9.57
C GLU A 259 3.91 1.08 -8.90
N ARG A 260 4.62 0.57 -7.88
CA ARG A 260 4.31 -0.67 -7.11
C ARG A 260 5.38 -0.94 -6.05
N GLY A 261 4.99 -1.13 -4.79
CA GLY A 261 5.94 -1.43 -3.70
C GLY A 261 6.85 -2.65 -3.92
N ARG A 262 6.39 -3.67 -4.66
CA ARG A 262 7.24 -4.83 -5.03
C ARG A 262 8.39 -4.46 -5.97
N VAL A 263 8.18 -3.52 -6.89
CA VAL A 263 9.21 -3.10 -7.84
C VAL A 263 10.28 -2.28 -7.13
N THR A 264 9.85 -1.42 -6.19
CA THR A 264 10.76 -0.67 -5.30
C THR A 264 11.60 -1.62 -4.45
N SER A 265 11.00 -2.63 -3.82
CA SER A 265 11.74 -3.57 -2.98
C SER A 265 12.80 -4.33 -3.78
N SER A 266 12.47 -4.82 -4.98
CA SER A 266 13.45 -5.49 -5.84
C SER A 266 14.57 -4.57 -6.34
N PHE A 267 14.29 -3.27 -6.53
CA PHE A 267 15.32 -2.28 -6.84
C PHE A 267 16.28 -2.10 -5.65
N LEU A 268 15.74 -1.95 -4.44
CA LEU A 268 16.55 -1.79 -3.23
C LEU A 268 17.39 -3.04 -2.93
N GLU A 269 16.80 -4.23 -3.08
CA GLU A 269 17.52 -5.51 -2.94
C GLU A 269 18.68 -5.60 -3.95
N GLY A 270 18.48 -5.17 -5.19
CA GLY A 270 19.56 -5.18 -6.18
C GLY A 270 20.59 -4.08 -5.98
N MET A 271 20.21 -2.93 -5.44
CA MET A 271 21.16 -1.88 -5.03
C MET A 271 22.12 -2.39 -3.95
N VAL A 272 21.61 -3.21 -3.02
CA VAL A 272 22.41 -3.88 -2.01
C VAL A 272 23.40 -4.86 -2.65
N VAL A 273 22.95 -5.69 -3.60
CA VAL A 273 23.84 -6.60 -4.35
C VAL A 273 24.91 -5.81 -5.11
N ALA A 274 24.52 -4.71 -5.77
CA ALA A 274 25.45 -3.84 -6.48
C ALA A 274 26.50 -3.24 -5.54
N GLY A 275 26.10 -2.76 -4.37
CA GLY A 275 27.03 -2.25 -3.35
C GLY A 275 28.01 -3.31 -2.84
N LEU A 276 27.56 -4.56 -2.67
CA LEU A 276 28.44 -5.66 -2.24
C LEU A 276 29.43 -6.08 -3.31
N LEU A 277 28.99 -6.20 -4.56
CA LEU A 277 29.88 -6.51 -5.68
C LEU A 277 30.89 -5.38 -5.91
N GLU A 278 30.46 -4.14 -5.73
CA GLU A 278 31.33 -2.96 -5.81
C GLU A 278 32.39 -2.97 -4.71
N LEU A 279 32.04 -3.32 -3.47
CA LEU A 279 33.01 -3.52 -2.39
C LEU A 279 34.03 -4.61 -2.73
N GLY A 280 33.63 -5.66 -3.45
CA GLY A 280 34.55 -6.67 -3.98
C GLY A 280 35.44 -6.13 -5.09
N ALA A 281 34.87 -5.36 -6.03
CA ALA A 281 35.61 -4.74 -7.14
C ALA A 281 36.67 -3.75 -6.64
N LEU A 282 36.39 -3.00 -5.57
CA LEU A 282 37.34 -2.11 -4.91
C LEU A 282 38.61 -2.81 -4.42
N TYR A 283 38.57 -4.12 -4.18
CA TYR A 283 39.76 -4.90 -3.83
C TYR A 283 40.65 -5.21 -5.05
N LEU A 284 40.05 -5.29 -6.25
CA LEU A 284 40.75 -5.55 -7.51
C LEU A 284 41.25 -4.25 -8.17
N GLY A 285 40.47 -3.17 -8.05
CA GLY A 285 40.78 -1.83 -8.51
C GLY A 285 40.40 -0.80 -7.45
N PRO A 286 41.32 -0.40 -6.56
CA PRO A 286 40.99 0.50 -5.45
C PRO A 286 40.86 1.94 -5.95
N THR A 287 39.68 2.27 -6.50
CA THR A 287 39.35 3.62 -6.97
C THR A 287 38.18 4.20 -6.18
N GLY A 288 38.26 5.45 -5.75
CA GLY A 288 37.12 6.15 -5.11
C GLY A 288 35.95 6.40 -6.07
N LEU A 289 36.17 6.18 -7.38
CA LEU A 289 35.23 6.49 -8.46
C LEU A 289 34.31 5.31 -8.80
N GLY A 290 34.67 4.08 -8.42
CA GLY A 290 33.90 2.87 -8.72
C GLY A 290 32.40 2.94 -8.39
N PRO A 291 31.99 3.48 -7.23
CA PRO A 291 30.57 3.62 -6.89
C PRO A 291 29.76 4.54 -7.81
N HIS A 292 30.41 5.53 -8.46
CA HIS A 292 29.77 6.40 -9.45
C HIS A 292 29.49 5.69 -10.77
N LEU A 293 30.12 4.54 -10.99
CA LEU A 293 29.93 3.71 -12.17
C LEU A 293 28.98 2.54 -11.87
N ALA A 294 29.29 1.72 -10.86
CA ALA A 294 28.58 0.49 -10.57
C ALA A 294 27.10 0.70 -10.18
N LEU A 295 26.83 1.63 -9.25
CA LEU A 295 25.47 1.83 -8.71
C LEU A 295 24.53 2.49 -9.73
N PRO A 296 24.95 3.55 -10.48
CA PRO A 296 24.11 4.15 -11.51
C PRO A 296 23.91 3.24 -12.73
N LEU A 297 24.91 2.44 -13.12
CA LEU A 297 24.76 1.45 -14.19
C LEU A 297 23.75 0.36 -13.82
N TYR A 298 23.82 -0.16 -12.58
CA TYR A 298 22.78 -1.06 -12.08
C TYR A 298 21.39 -0.40 -12.16
N ALA A 299 21.28 0.84 -11.66
CA ALA A 299 20.01 1.56 -11.65
C ALA A 299 19.46 1.81 -13.07
N ALA A 300 20.33 2.11 -14.04
CA ALA A 300 19.98 2.27 -15.44
C ALA A 300 19.49 0.95 -16.06
N ALA A 301 20.24 -0.14 -15.87
CA ALA A 301 19.86 -1.46 -16.38
C ALA A 301 18.51 -1.93 -15.80
N TYR A 302 18.29 -1.72 -14.51
CA TYR A 302 17.03 -2.03 -13.85
C TYR A 302 15.87 -1.18 -14.38
N ALA A 303 16.08 0.13 -14.57
CA ALA A 303 15.08 1.04 -15.14
C ALA A 303 14.68 0.66 -16.57
N TRP A 304 15.67 0.29 -17.39
CA TRP A 304 15.46 -0.18 -18.75
C TRP A 304 14.61 -1.45 -18.80
N GLU A 305 14.93 -2.44 -17.97
CA GLU A 305 14.19 -3.71 -17.93
C GLU A 305 12.76 -3.53 -17.44
N ARG A 306 12.56 -2.74 -16.37
CA ARG A 306 11.25 -2.56 -15.76
C ARG A 306 10.33 -1.61 -16.52
N ARG A 307 10.87 -0.83 -17.48
CA ARG A 307 10.13 0.13 -18.30
C ARG A 307 9.18 1.02 -17.48
N THR A 308 9.68 1.63 -16.42
CA THR A 308 8.93 2.52 -15.51
C THR A 308 8.53 3.84 -16.14
N VAL A 309 7.54 4.59 -15.62
CA VAL A 309 6.99 5.82 -16.22
C VAL A 309 8.07 6.75 -16.83
N PHE A 310 9.20 6.93 -16.16
CA PHE A 310 10.27 7.84 -16.57
C PHE A 310 11.51 7.15 -17.17
N TRP A 311 11.45 5.85 -17.49
CA TRP A 311 12.61 5.06 -17.93
C TRP A 311 13.34 5.68 -19.13
N ARG A 312 12.59 6.28 -20.06
CA ARG A 312 13.12 6.94 -21.27
C ARG A 312 14.03 8.12 -20.96
N TRP A 313 13.86 8.75 -19.80
CA TRP A 313 14.66 9.88 -19.33
C TRP A 313 15.71 9.44 -18.29
N ALA A 314 15.31 8.57 -17.37
CA ALA A 314 16.17 8.10 -16.28
C ALA A 314 17.36 7.27 -16.80
N VAL A 315 17.14 6.37 -17.76
CA VAL A 315 18.22 5.52 -18.31
C VAL A 315 19.34 6.35 -18.95
N PRO A 316 19.07 7.24 -19.94
CA PRO A 316 20.15 8.02 -20.54
C PRO A 316 20.83 8.95 -19.53
N MET A 317 20.10 9.54 -18.57
CA MET A 317 20.71 10.35 -17.51
C MET A 317 21.65 9.54 -16.62
N LEU A 318 21.24 8.35 -16.18
CA LEU A 318 22.05 7.50 -15.30
C LEU A 318 23.28 6.93 -16.04
N VAL A 319 23.13 6.56 -17.31
CA VAL A 319 24.25 6.13 -18.15
C VAL A 319 25.22 7.29 -18.38
N ALA A 320 24.71 8.48 -18.75
CA ALA A 320 25.52 9.67 -18.91
C ALA A 320 26.25 10.03 -17.61
N TYR A 321 25.58 9.99 -16.45
CA TYR A 321 26.19 10.19 -15.15
C TYR A 321 27.32 9.19 -14.90
N SER A 322 27.07 7.91 -15.16
CA SER A 322 28.03 6.83 -14.92
C SER A 322 29.29 6.94 -15.77
N ILE A 323 29.24 7.62 -16.92
CA ILE A 323 30.38 7.84 -17.81
C ILE A 323 31.04 9.18 -17.51
N LEU A 324 30.26 10.26 -17.50
CA LEU A 324 30.76 11.63 -17.44
C LEU A 324 31.35 11.99 -16.07
N VAL A 325 30.74 11.53 -14.97
CA VAL A 325 31.20 11.90 -13.63
C VAL A 325 32.54 11.24 -13.30
N PRO A 326 32.76 9.92 -13.52
CA PRO A 326 34.08 9.34 -13.33
C PRO A 326 35.14 9.95 -14.24
N LEU A 327 34.81 10.27 -15.50
CA LEU A 327 35.75 10.94 -16.42
C LEU A 327 36.12 12.35 -15.94
N TRP A 328 35.13 13.13 -15.49
CA TRP A 328 35.34 14.48 -14.96
C TRP A 328 36.20 14.49 -13.69
N LEU A 329 36.07 13.44 -12.87
CA LEU A 329 36.88 13.23 -11.67
C LEU A 329 38.23 12.55 -11.96
N GLY A 330 38.63 12.39 -13.23
CA GLY A 330 39.95 11.89 -13.63
C GLY A 330 40.11 10.37 -13.70
N GLY A 331 39.02 9.62 -13.92
CA GLY A 331 39.04 8.16 -14.00
C GLY A 331 39.69 7.58 -15.27
N ASN A 332 40.36 6.44 -15.11
CA ASN A 332 41.08 5.70 -16.17
C ASN A 332 40.53 4.26 -16.37
N VAL A 333 41.30 3.38 -17.04
CA VAL A 333 40.92 1.98 -17.40
C VAL A 333 40.61 1.08 -16.20
N GLU A 334 41.06 1.46 -14.99
CA GLU A 334 40.79 0.77 -13.72
C GLU A 334 39.30 0.73 -13.33
N LEU A 335 38.44 1.40 -14.11
CA LEU A 335 36.99 1.43 -13.92
C LEU A 335 36.26 0.16 -14.38
N LEU A 336 36.90 -0.70 -15.19
CA LEU A 336 36.24 -1.87 -15.78
C LEU A 336 35.65 -2.86 -14.75
N PRO A 337 36.36 -3.25 -13.66
CA PRO A 337 35.79 -4.14 -12.64
C PRO A 337 34.51 -3.58 -11.99
N HIS A 338 34.41 -2.26 -11.84
CA HIS A 338 33.26 -1.58 -11.24
C HIS A 338 32.05 -1.56 -12.20
N ALA A 339 32.28 -1.35 -13.49
CA ALA A 339 31.22 -1.48 -14.50
C ALA A 339 30.66 -2.91 -14.55
N ILE A 340 31.54 -3.91 -14.49
CA ILE A 340 31.16 -5.33 -14.43
C ILE A 340 30.34 -5.60 -13.16
N ALA A 341 30.75 -5.07 -12.00
CA ALA A 341 30.01 -5.23 -10.75
C ALA A 341 28.56 -4.73 -10.85
N GLY A 342 28.33 -3.56 -11.44
CA GLY A 342 26.99 -3.00 -11.65
C GLY A 342 26.11 -3.86 -12.57
N LEU A 343 26.66 -4.33 -13.70
CA LEU A 343 25.93 -5.17 -14.66
C LEU A 343 25.69 -6.59 -14.12
N MET A 344 26.65 -7.15 -13.38
CA MET A 344 26.51 -8.44 -12.70
C MET A 344 25.45 -8.37 -11.61
N ALA A 345 25.36 -7.27 -10.86
CA ALA A 345 24.30 -7.08 -9.89
C ALA A 345 22.91 -7.12 -10.54
N TRP A 346 22.77 -6.45 -11.70
CA TRP A 346 21.55 -6.53 -12.48
C TRP A 346 21.23 -7.97 -12.92
N LEU A 347 22.23 -8.71 -13.43
CA LEU A 347 22.06 -10.10 -13.85
C LEU A 347 21.65 -11.01 -12.68
N VAL A 348 22.28 -10.86 -11.51
CA VAL A 348 21.94 -11.62 -10.30
C VAL A 348 20.49 -11.36 -9.88
N VAL A 349 20.06 -10.09 -9.86
CA VAL A 349 18.68 -9.71 -9.50
C VAL A 349 17.65 -10.18 -10.52
N ARG A 350 18.07 -10.31 -11.78
CA ARG A 350 17.25 -10.86 -12.86
C ARG A 350 17.07 -12.38 -12.72
N LEU A 351 18.13 -13.10 -12.33
CA LEU A 351 18.16 -14.57 -12.27
C LEU A 351 17.74 -15.16 -10.92
N LEU A 352 17.82 -14.39 -9.83
CA LEU A 352 17.39 -14.85 -8.51
C LEU A 352 15.92 -15.28 -8.58
N PRO A 353 15.59 -16.54 -8.21
CA PRO A 353 14.21 -16.98 -8.14
C PRO A 353 13.49 -16.09 -7.15
N ARG A 354 12.65 -15.19 -7.68
CA ARG A 354 11.73 -14.40 -6.87
C ARG A 354 10.83 -15.41 -6.24
N GLY A 355 11.07 -15.72 -4.97
CA GLY A 355 10.37 -16.76 -4.24
C GLY A 355 8.92 -16.73 -4.69
N ALA A 356 8.51 -17.81 -5.37
CA ALA A 356 7.12 -18.15 -5.45
C ALA A 356 6.73 -18.35 -3.99
N ALA A 357 6.36 -17.25 -3.31
CA ALA A 357 5.64 -17.30 -2.07
C ALA A 357 4.48 -18.21 -2.41
N ARG A 358 4.58 -19.43 -1.87
CA ARG A 358 3.80 -20.58 -2.27
C ARG A 358 2.37 -20.13 -2.50
N ALA A 359 1.84 -20.46 -3.67
CA ALA A 359 0.41 -20.42 -3.93
C ALA A 359 -0.40 -21.36 -2.99
N SER A 360 0.24 -21.99 -1.98
CA SER A 360 -0.35 -22.91 -1.01
C SER A 360 -0.79 -22.26 0.31
N GLU A 361 -0.58 -20.96 0.52
CA GLU A 361 -1.26 -20.24 1.60
C GLU A 361 -2.19 -19.20 0.98
N ARG A 362 -3.26 -19.68 0.34
CA ARG A 362 -4.49 -18.91 0.31
C ARG A 362 -5.06 -19.03 1.72
N PRO A 363 -5.00 -18.01 2.60
CA PRO A 363 -5.88 -18.02 3.74
C PRO A 363 -7.28 -17.93 3.14
N GLU A 364 -7.98 -19.07 3.08
CA GLU A 364 -9.43 -18.99 3.00
C GLU A 364 -9.87 -18.11 4.18
N PRO A 365 -10.70 -17.08 3.93
CA PRO A 365 -11.23 -16.30 5.04
C PRO A 365 -11.86 -17.29 6.01
N PRO A 366 -11.62 -17.15 7.34
CA PRO A 366 -12.15 -18.09 8.31
C PRO A 366 -13.64 -18.26 8.07
N SER A 367 -14.10 -19.51 8.01
CA SER A 367 -15.50 -19.87 7.70
C SER A 367 -16.51 -19.18 8.63
N SER A 368 -16.07 -18.73 9.82
CA SER A 368 -16.83 -17.87 10.73
C SER A 368 -17.12 -16.46 10.20
N MET A 369 -16.38 -15.96 9.20
CA MET A 369 -16.63 -14.67 8.53
C MET A 369 -17.51 -14.79 7.28
N LEU A 370 -17.78 -16.01 6.79
CA LEU A 370 -18.54 -16.23 5.55
C LEU A 370 -20.06 -16.26 5.75
N GLY A 371 -20.58 -16.17 6.98
CA GLY A 371 -22.01 -15.98 7.23
C GLY A 371 -22.93 -17.02 6.58
N LEU A 372 -22.39 -18.16 6.15
CA LEU A 372 -23.17 -19.30 5.70
C LEU A 372 -23.53 -20.07 6.97
N GLY A 373 -24.70 -19.75 7.51
CA GLY A 373 -25.33 -20.58 8.52
C GLY A 373 -25.35 -22.02 8.02
N LYS A 374 -24.88 -22.94 8.86
CA LYS A 374 -25.16 -24.36 8.66
C LYS A 374 -26.68 -24.51 8.66
N GLY A 375 -27.26 -24.66 7.47
CA GLY A 375 -28.58 -25.26 7.34
C GLY A 375 -28.54 -26.64 7.97
N GLY A 376 -29.52 -26.92 8.82
CA GLY A 376 -29.67 -28.19 9.51
C GLY A 376 -29.76 -29.35 8.52
N ALA A 377 -29.08 -30.43 8.87
CA ALA A 377 -29.35 -31.78 8.40
C ALA A 377 -28.87 -32.74 9.49
N ALA A 378 -29.77 -33.03 10.41
CA ALA A 378 -29.96 -34.26 11.20
C ALA A 378 -30.82 -33.92 12.41
#